data_AF-A0A8T3NAA9-F1
#
_entry.id   AF-A0A8T3NAA9-F1
#
_cell.length_a   1.000
_cell.length_b   1.000
_cell.length_c   1.000
_cell.angle_alpha   90.00
_cell.angle_beta   90.00
_cell.angle_gamma   90.00
#
_symmetry.space_group_name_H-M   'P 1'
#
loop_
_entity.id
_entity.type
_entity.pdbx_description
1 polymer ?
#
loop_
_entity_poly.entity_id
_entity_poly.type
_entity_poly.pdbx_seq_one_letter_code
_entity_poly.pdbx_strand_id
1 'polypeptide(L)'
;MDIAVTFRAPGGGLEGQRPDRCERCGSQGFNLHQHATKALKDPATARAPVVRFICKRCRKTMRLYPSGVDAARQTIGLRQVSVLLYWLGLSYDGIREHLGHLGCPLSKATVWANVRASGLLGDRRRIRADPGTLVVQPRSDGATARFLVKGRAVTVRLARGGPGEMVLWVGALQPEAAQLMHRRTREGARRLGLRAELPDRCEAARA
;
A
#
# COMPACT_ATOMS: atom_id res chain seq x y z
N MET A 1 -6.10 -20.17 10.17
CA MET A 1 -6.46 -19.85 8.77
C MET A 1 -5.86 -18.49 8.49
N ASP A 2 -4.80 -18.46 7.70
CA ASP A 2 -4.10 -17.22 7.41
C ASP A 2 -4.47 -16.75 5.99
N ILE A 3 -4.43 -15.44 5.77
CA ILE A 3 -4.62 -14.82 4.46
C ILE A 3 -3.43 -13.95 4.11
N ALA A 4 -3.01 -13.96 2.85
CA ALA A 4 -1.96 -13.12 2.32
C ALA A 4 -2.58 -12.06 1.40
N VAL A 5 -2.05 -10.85 1.46
CA VAL A 5 -2.34 -9.82 0.47
C VAL A 5 -1.03 -9.44 -0.15
N THR A 6 -0.94 -9.60 -1.46
CA THR A 6 0.27 -9.33 -2.22
C THR A 6 0.12 -7.98 -2.90
N PHE A 7 1.14 -7.15 -2.78
CA PHE A 7 1.20 -5.87 -3.45
C PHE A 7 2.55 -5.74 -4.15
N ARG A 8 2.46 -5.52 -5.46
CA ARG A 8 3.61 -5.37 -6.33
C ARG A 8 4.00 -3.91 -6.42
N ALA A 9 5.30 -3.68 -6.48
CA ALA A 9 5.88 -2.42 -6.86
C ALA A 9 5.31 -1.96 -8.19
N PRO A 10 5.22 -0.65 -8.40
CA PRO A 10 4.87 -0.12 -9.70
C PRO A 10 5.80 -0.66 -10.79
N GLY A 11 5.20 -0.97 -11.95
CA GLY A 11 5.91 -1.54 -13.09
C GLY A 11 5.40 -1.00 -14.43
N GLY A 12 6.06 -1.44 -15.50
CA GLY A 12 5.74 -1.07 -16.87
C GLY A 12 6.61 0.07 -17.39
N GLY A 13 7.11 -0.10 -18.62
CA GLY A 13 7.82 0.95 -19.34
C GLY A 13 6.86 2.06 -19.78
N LEU A 14 7.37 3.29 -19.83
CA LEU A 14 6.68 4.44 -20.43
C LEU A 14 7.01 4.61 -21.92
N GLU A 15 7.70 3.64 -22.51
CA GLU A 15 8.12 3.68 -23.91
C GLU A 15 6.91 3.62 -24.83
N GLY A 16 6.89 4.50 -25.85
CA GLY A 16 5.76 4.64 -26.77
C GLY A 16 4.51 5.32 -26.18
N GLN A 17 4.38 5.45 -24.86
CA GLN A 17 3.21 6.07 -24.23
C GLN A 17 3.20 7.60 -24.41
N ARG A 18 2.02 8.16 -24.69
CA ARG A 18 1.80 9.60 -24.86
C ARG A 18 0.46 10.01 -24.25
N PRO A 19 0.32 11.26 -23.76
CA PRO A 19 -0.98 11.75 -23.33
C PRO A 19 -1.94 11.87 -24.51
N ASP A 20 -3.19 11.46 -24.33
CA ASP A 20 -4.20 11.53 -25.40
C ASP A 20 -4.60 12.99 -25.70
N ARG A 21 -4.82 13.78 -24.65
CA ARG A 21 -5.28 15.18 -24.75
C ARG A 21 -4.70 16.03 -23.63
N CYS A 22 -4.53 17.31 -23.91
CA CYS A 22 -4.06 18.26 -22.92
C CYS A 22 -5.18 18.60 -21.93
N GLU A 23 -4.93 18.36 -20.65
CA GLU A 23 -5.86 18.69 -19.53
C GLU A 23 -6.29 20.17 -19.51
N ARG A 24 -5.52 21.07 -20.12
CA ARG A 24 -5.81 22.52 -20.14
C ARG A 24 -6.59 22.97 -21.38
N CYS A 25 -6.29 22.43 -22.56
CA CYS A 25 -6.79 22.99 -23.82
C CYS A 25 -7.32 21.94 -24.81
N GLY A 26 -7.35 20.66 -24.43
CA GLY A 26 -7.86 19.56 -25.24
C GLY A 26 -7.02 19.15 -26.46
N SER A 27 -5.94 19.88 -26.76
CA SER A 27 -5.03 19.59 -27.88
C SER A 27 -4.34 18.23 -27.72
N GLN A 28 -4.17 17.53 -28.84
CA GLN A 28 -3.43 16.26 -28.95
C GLN A 28 -1.95 16.48 -29.35
N GLY A 29 -1.56 17.72 -29.64
CA GLY A 29 -0.22 18.07 -30.08
C GLY A 29 0.75 18.21 -28.91
N PHE A 30 1.67 17.25 -28.78
CA PHE A 30 2.70 17.24 -27.75
C PHE A 30 4.11 17.12 -28.35
N ASN A 31 5.08 17.70 -27.65
CA ASN A 31 6.49 17.36 -27.80
C ASN A 31 6.97 16.66 -26.53
N LEU A 32 7.84 15.67 -26.69
CA LEU A 32 8.62 15.13 -25.58
C LEU A 32 9.48 16.28 -25.01
N HIS A 33 9.36 16.51 -23.70
CA HIS A 33 10.08 17.58 -23.02
C HIS A 33 11.27 17.02 -22.21
N GLN A 34 11.06 15.93 -21.47
CA GLN A 34 12.09 15.38 -20.59
C GLN A 34 11.81 13.92 -20.20
N HIS A 35 12.84 13.08 -20.21
CA HIS A 35 12.87 11.84 -19.41
C HIS A 35 13.50 12.16 -18.06
N ALA A 36 12.79 11.87 -16.97
CA ALA A 36 13.24 12.14 -15.62
C ALA A 36 13.03 10.91 -14.73
N THR A 37 13.72 10.90 -13.59
CA THR A 37 13.46 9.93 -12.52
C THR A 37 12.90 10.66 -11.32
N LYS A 38 11.83 10.11 -10.72
CA LYS A 38 11.20 10.63 -9.52
C LYS A 38 11.54 9.75 -8.32
N ALA A 39 11.96 10.36 -7.23
CA ALA A 39 12.14 9.67 -5.95
C ALA A 39 10.78 9.32 -5.33
N LEU A 40 10.68 8.12 -4.79
CA LEU A 40 9.51 7.57 -4.13
C LEU A 40 9.82 7.19 -2.69
N LYS A 41 8.80 7.24 -1.85
CA LYS A 41 8.76 6.65 -0.52
C LYS A 41 8.03 5.33 -0.65
N ASP A 42 8.78 4.25 -0.88
CA ASP A 42 8.26 2.88 -0.91
C ASP A 42 9.39 1.88 -0.59
N PRO A 43 9.20 0.93 0.33
CA PRO A 43 10.18 -0.13 0.61
C PRO A 43 10.53 -0.99 -0.61
N ALA A 44 9.59 -1.17 -1.53
CA ALA A 44 9.72 -2.00 -2.72
C ALA A 44 10.43 -1.28 -3.88
N THR A 45 10.34 0.06 -3.95
CA THR A 45 11.06 0.86 -4.96
C THR A 45 11.31 2.30 -4.52
N ALA A 46 12.55 2.76 -4.64
CA ALA A 46 12.93 4.12 -4.27
C ALA A 46 12.74 5.14 -5.40
N ARG A 47 12.55 4.70 -6.66
CA ARG A 47 12.58 5.55 -7.84
C ARG A 47 11.66 5.03 -8.93
N ALA A 48 11.08 5.93 -9.72
CA ALA A 48 10.31 5.58 -10.90
C ALA A 48 10.61 6.52 -12.08
N PRO A 49 10.62 6.00 -13.32
CA PRO A 49 10.72 6.84 -14.51
C PRO A 49 9.48 7.73 -14.63
N VAL A 50 9.69 8.95 -15.13
CA VAL A 50 8.65 9.92 -15.43
C VAL A 50 8.97 10.56 -16.76
N VAL A 51 8.01 10.51 -17.69
CA VAL A 51 8.15 11.19 -18.98
C VAL A 51 7.31 12.46 -18.95
N ARG A 52 7.92 13.59 -19.31
CA ARG A 52 7.25 14.88 -19.38
C ARG A 52 7.00 15.26 -20.83
N PHE A 53 5.78 15.64 -21.13
CA PHE A 53 5.37 16.18 -22.41
C PHE A 53 4.98 17.64 -22.26
N ILE A 54 5.25 18.45 -23.27
CA ILE A 54 4.81 19.84 -23.33
C ILE A 54 3.80 20.01 -24.45
N CYS A 55 2.64 20.57 -24.13
CA CYS A 55 1.62 20.87 -25.13
C CYS A 55 2.12 21.93 -26.11
N LYS A 56 2.03 21.67 -27.42
CA LYS A 56 2.43 22.61 -28.47
C LYS A 56 1.58 23.88 -28.47
N ARG A 57 0.29 23.77 -28.08
CA ARG A 57 -0.67 24.88 -28.10
C ARG A 57 -0.58 25.79 -26.86
N CYS A 58 -0.71 25.22 -25.66
CA CYS A 58 -0.81 26.02 -24.42
C CYS A 58 0.41 25.94 -23.51
N ARG A 59 1.48 25.23 -23.93
CA ARG A 59 2.74 25.04 -23.21
C ARG A 59 2.63 24.39 -21.82
N LYS A 60 1.46 23.87 -21.45
CA LYS A 60 1.27 23.08 -20.22
C LYS A 60 2.12 21.81 -20.29
N THR A 61 2.90 21.56 -19.23
CA THR A 61 3.65 20.31 -19.06
C THR A 61 2.76 19.26 -18.40
N MET A 62 2.70 18.09 -19.03
CA MET A 62 2.04 16.88 -18.53
C MET A 62 3.08 15.85 -18.14
N ARG A 63 2.75 14.99 -17.18
CA ARG A 63 3.65 13.94 -16.67
C ARG A 63 2.96 12.60 -16.84
N LEU A 64 3.64 11.66 -17.48
CA LEU A 64 3.26 10.26 -17.49
C LEU A 64 4.04 9.51 -16.41
N TYR A 65 3.32 8.62 -15.73
CA TYR A 65 3.82 7.79 -14.65
C TYR A 65 3.59 6.33 -15.00
N PRO A 66 4.50 5.41 -14.63
CA PRO A 66 4.25 3.99 -14.79
C PRO A 66 3.08 3.55 -13.92
N SER A 67 2.53 2.37 -14.23
CA SER A 67 1.42 1.82 -13.44
C SER A 67 1.81 1.72 -11.96
N GLY A 68 0.91 2.13 -11.06
CA GLY A 68 1.17 2.14 -9.61
C GLY A 68 1.87 3.40 -9.08
N VAL A 69 2.27 4.34 -9.94
CA VAL A 69 2.82 5.66 -9.55
C VAL A 69 1.91 6.78 -10.02
N ASP A 70 1.77 7.81 -9.20
CA ASP A 70 1.09 9.05 -9.58
C ASP A 70 1.92 10.27 -9.16
N ALA A 71 1.28 11.43 -9.04
CA ALA A 71 1.92 12.66 -8.59
C ALA A 71 2.44 12.60 -7.14
N ALA A 72 1.94 11.70 -6.28
CA ALA A 72 2.33 11.59 -4.87
C ALA A 72 3.75 11.03 -4.71
N ARG A 73 4.40 11.30 -3.56
CA ARG A 73 5.73 10.71 -3.25
C ARG A 73 5.64 9.23 -2.89
N GLN A 74 4.47 8.72 -2.51
CA GLN A 74 4.24 7.31 -2.23
C GLN A 74 3.68 6.65 -3.49
N THR A 75 3.93 5.36 -3.66
CA THR A 75 3.20 4.58 -4.66
C THR A 75 1.73 4.46 -4.29
N ILE A 76 0.90 4.09 -5.27
CA ILE A 76 -0.50 3.73 -5.01
C ILE A 76 -0.55 2.54 -4.04
N GLY A 77 0.31 1.53 -4.24
CA GLY A 77 0.40 0.34 -3.40
C GLY A 77 0.69 0.64 -1.93
N LEU A 78 1.73 1.43 -1.63
CA LEU A 78 2.06 1.77 -0.24
C LEU A 78 0.92 2.53 0.46
N ARG A 79 0.24 3.44 -0.25
CA ARG A 79 -0.93 4.14 0.29
C ARG A 79 -2.02 3.14 0.65
N GLN A 80 -2.35 2.23 -0.27
CA GLN A 80 -3.35 1.19 -0.03
C GLN A 80 -2.96 0.29 1.16
N VAL A 81 -1.70 -0.13 1.28
CA VAL A 81 -1.20 -0.92 2.42
C VAL A 81 -1.37 -0.16 3.74
N SER A 82 -1.01 1.14 3.78
CA SER A 82 -1.19 1.94 5.00
C SER A 82 -2.66 2.04 5.43
N VAL A 83 -3.59 2.07 4.46
CA VAL A 83 -5.03 2.08 4.71
C VAL A 83 -5.52 0.70 5.14
N LEU A 84 -5.00 -0.38 4.55
CA LEU A 84 -5.34 -1.74 4.92
C LEU A 84 -4.87 -2.06 6.35
N LEU A 85 -3.67 -1.65 6.74
CA LEU A 85 -3.19 -1.78 8.13
C LEU A 85 -4.11 -1.06 9.11
N TYR A 86 -4.53 0.17 8.79
CA TYR A 86 -5.53 0.90 9.58
C TYR A 86 -6.84 0.13 9.67
N TRP A 87 -7.35 -0.38 8.55
CA TRP A 87 -8.58 -1.15 8.45
C TRP A 87 -8.55 -2.42 9.30
N LEU A 88 -7.38 -3.06 9.41
CA LEU A 88 -7.16 -4.29 10.19
C LEU A 88 -6.93 -4.05 11.69
N GLY A 89 -6.97 -2.79 12.13
CA GLY A 89 -7.00 -2.45 13.55
C GLY A 89 -5.72 -1.86 14.12
N LEU A 90 -4.68 -1.70 13.29
CA LEU A 90 -3.51 -0.97 13.74
C LEU A 90 -3.86 0.50 13.98
N SER A 91 -3.28 1.07 15.03
CA SER A 91 -3.32 2.50 15.31
C SER A 91 -2.38 3.25 14.36
N TYR A 92 -2.53 4.56 14.23
CA TYR A 92 -1.61 5.37 13.42
C TYR A 92 -0.16 5.27 13.92
N ASP A 93 0.04 5.12 15.22
CA ASP A 93 1.35 4.86 15.82
C ASP A 93 1.91 3.51 15.42
N GLY A 94 1.10 2.45 15.55
CA GLY A 94 1.50 1.12 15.14
C GLY A 94 1.84 1.04 13.66
N ILE A 95 1.09 1.75 12.79
CA ILE A 95 1.41 1.82 11.35
C ILE A 95 2.74 2.52 11.12
N ARG A 96 2.98 3.65 11.78
CA ARG A 96 4.25 4.40 11.68
C ARG A 96 5.43 3.52 12.08
N GLU A 97 5.31 2.80 13.19
CA GLU A 97 6.33 1.90 13.70
C GLU A 97 6.55 0.70 12.77
N HIS A 98 5.46 0.05 12.36
CA HIS A 98 5.48 -1.11 11.46
C HIS A 98 6.12 -0.80 10.11
N LEU A 99 5.76 0.33 9.48
CA LEU A 99 6.40 0.79 8.24
C LEU A 99 7.82 1.35 8.47
N GLY A 100 8.10 1.84 9.68
CA GLY A 100 9.44 2.28 10.10
C GLY A 100 10.45 1.15 10.06
N HIS A 101 10.09 -0.05 10.55
CA HIS A 101 10.94 -1.23 10.48
C HIS A 101 11.21 -1.73 9.05
N LEU A 102 10.36 -1.35 8.08
CA LEU A 102 10.59 -1.60 6.65
C LEU A 102 11.48 -0.54 5.98
N GLY A 103 11.96 0.45 6.74
CA GLY A 103 12.77 1.56 6.25
C GLY A 103 11.96 2.67 5.58
N CYS A 104 10.62 2.70 5.74
CA CYS A 104 9.75 3.69 5.13
C CYS A 104 8.76 4.29 6.14
N PRO A 105 9.22 5.04 7.15
CA PRO A 105 8.33 5.63 8.14
C PRO A 105 7.38 6.65 7.48
N LEU A 106 6.09 6.45 7.69
CA LEU A 106 5.05 7.43 7.34
C LEU A 106 4.61 8.17 8.60
N SER A 107 4.45 9.50 8.52
CA SER A 107 3.88 10.27 9.63
C SER A 107 2.41 9.92 9.84
N LYS A 108 1.90 10.07 11.07
CA LYS A 108 0.48 9.84 11.39
C LYS A 108 -0.45 10.66 10.47
N ALA A 109 -0.08 11.92 10.21
CA ALA A 109 -0.82 12.80 9.30
C ALA A 109 -0.85 12.26 7.86
N THR A 110 0.24 11.67 7.38
CA THR A 110 0.29 11.03 6.06
C THR A 110 -0.64 9.83 5.99
N VAL A 111 -0.61 8.96 7.01
CA VAL A 111 -1.49 7.79 7.08
C VAL A 111 -2.96 8.23 7.18
N TRP A 112 -3.27 9.23 8.00
CA TRP A 112 -4.62 9.80 8.08
C TRP A 112 -5.10 10.34 6.73
N ALA A 113 -4.24 11.08 6.01
CA ALA A 113 -4.57 11.59 4.67
C ALA A 113 -4.84 10.45 3.67
N ASN A 114 -4.05 9.38 3.72
CA ASN A 114 -4.27 8.18 2.89
C ASN A 114 -5.65 7.54 3.21
N VAL A 115 -5.97 7.36 4.50
CA VAL A 115 -7.26 6.80 4.94
C VAL A 115 -8.43 7.68 4.52
N ARG A 116 -8.32 9.00 4.70
CA ARG A 116 -9.33 9.95 4.26
C ARG A 116 -9.54 9.87 2.74
N ALA A 117 -8.48 9.86 1.95
CA ALA A 117 -8.55 9.78 0.49
C ALA A 117 -9.14 8.45 0.00
N SER A 118 -9.01 7.36 0.77
CA SER A 118 -9.60 6.06 0.44
C SER A 118 -11.13 5.99 0.66
N GLY A 119 -11.71 6.94 1.38
CA GLY A 119 -13.13 6.91 1.78
C GLY A 119 -13.44 5.91 2.91
N LEU A 120 -12.45 5.21 3.47
CA LEU A 120 -12.64 4.22 4.54
C LEU A 120 -12.53 4.83 5.96
N LEU A 121 -12.35 6.14 6.06
CA LEU A 121 -12.34 6.83 7.34
C LEU A 121 -13.72 6.71 8.02
N GLY A 122 -13.76 6.25 9.26
CA GLY A 122 -14.99 6.13 10.03
C GLY A 122 -15.88 4.93 9.67
N ASP A 123 -15.44 4.06 8.75
CA ASP A 123 -16.19 2.86 8.41
C ASP A 123 -16.35 1.93 9.64
N ARG A 124 -17.59 1.56 9.96
CA ARG A 124 -17.94 0.70 11.11
C ARG A 124 -17.43 -0.75 10.95
N ARG A 125 -17.03 -1.14 9.74
CA ARG A 125 -16.51 -2.48 9.42
C ARG A 125 -15.03 -2.63 9.71
N ARG A 126 -14.31 -1.53 9.96
CA ARG A 126 -12.93 -1.53 10.42
C ARG A 126 -12.79 -2.34 11.71
N ILE A 127 -11.73 -3.14 11.80
CA ILE A 127 -11.35 -3.82 13.04
C ILE A 127 -10.82 -2.79 14.04
N ARG A 128 -11.21 -2.94 15.30
CA ARG A 128 -10.68 -2.15 16.42
C ARG A 128 -9.90 -3.09 17.31
N ALA A 129 -8.62 -2.79 17.49
CA ALA A 129 -7.78 -3.52 18.42
C ALA A 129 -8.11 -3.17 19.89
N ASP A 130 -7.92 -4.15 20.75
CA ASP A 130 -7.70 -4.09 22.19
C ASP A 130 -6.90 -2.84 22.61
N PRO A 131 -7.41 -1.80 23.31
CA PRO A 131 -6.56 -0.72 23.79
C PRO A 131 -5.35 -1.25 24.58
N GLY A 132 -4.15 -0.76 24.27
CA GLY A 132 -2.91 -1.17 24.95
C GLY A 132 -2.37 -2.54 24.58
N THR A 133 -2.98 -3.27 23.63
CA THR A 133 -2.56 -4.64 23.27
C THR A 133 -1.62 -4.73 22.06
N LEU A 134 -1.45 -3.62 21.33
CA LEU A 134 -0.66 -3.59 20.10
C LEU A 134 0.83 -3.59 20.40
N VAL A 135 1.52 -4.62 19.92
CA VAL A 135 2.97 -4.77 19.96
C VAL A 135 3.48 -4.92 18.54
N VAL A 136 4.45 -4.10 18.14
CA VAL A 136 5.13 -4.21 16.86
C VAL A 136 6.55 -4.73 17.09
N GLN A 137 6.95 -5.73 16.31
CA GLN A 137 8.25 -6.38 16.39
C GLN A 137 8.96 -6.28 15.04
N PRO A 138 10.22 -5.79 15.00
CA PRO A 138 11.02 -5.82 13.79
C PRO A 138 11.33 -7.26 13.36
N ARG A 139 11.46 -7.46 12.06
CA ARG A 139 11.99 -8.68 11.43
C ARG A 139 13.05 -8.27 10.40
N SER A 140 13.89 -9.20 9.98
CA SER A 140 14.94 -8.93 8.97
C SER A 140 14.36 -8.50 7.61
N ASP A 141 13.17 -8.98 7.27
CA ASP A 141 12.46 -8.77 6.00
C ASP A 141 11.25 -7.82 6.13
N GLY A 142 10.95 -7.33 7.34
CA GLY A 142 9.83 -6.44 7.60
C GLY A 142 9.44 -6.31 9.07
N ALA A 143 8.15 -6.45 9.36
CA ALA A 143 7.64 -6.26 10.72
C ALA A 143 6.44 -7.16 10.99
N THR A 144 6.25 -7.49 12.27
CA THR A 144 5.07 -8.23 12.76
C THR A 144 4.37 -7.40 13.81
N ALA A 145 3.07 -7.16 13.64
CA ALA A 145 2.20 -6.55 14.63
C ALA A 145 1.33 -7.64 15.27
N ARG A 146 1.25 -7.66 16.60
CA ARG A 146 0.40 -8.54 17.39
C ARG A 146 -0.51 -7.70 18.26
N PHE A 147 -1.79 -8.05 18.31
CA PHE A 147 -2.78 -7.35 19.13
C PHE A 147 -3.97 -8.25 19.43
N LEU A 148 -4.83 -7.81 20.35
CA LEU A 148 -6.08 -8.48 20.65
C LEU A 148 -7.25 -7.83 19.90
N VAL A 149 -8.23 -8.63 19.53
CA VAL A 149 -9.54 -8.18 19.03
C VAL A 149 -10.60 -8.92 19.81
N LYS A 150 -11.32 -8.21 20.68
CA LYS A 150 -12.29 -8.79 21.63
C LYS A 150 -11.64 -9.94 22.42
N GLY A 151 -10.44 -9.70 22.95
CA GLY A 151 -9.65 -10.68 23.71
C GLY A 151 -9.02 -11.83 22.89
N ARG A 152 -9.13 -11.83 21.55
CA ARG A 152 -8.56 -12.87 20.68
C ARG A 152 -7.31 -12.39 19.96
N ALA A 153 -6.28 -13.22 19.91
CA ALA A 153 -4.97 -12.85 19.38
C ALA A 153 -4.97 -12.82 17.85
N VAL A 154 -4.55 -11.68 17.30
CA VAL A 154 -4.41 -11.43 15.87
C VAL A 154 -2.97 -11.02 15.57
N THR A 155 -2.44 -11.53 14.45
CA THR A 155 -1.12 -11.20 13.94
C THR A 155 -1.24 -10.64 12.53
N VAL A 156 -0.54 -9.53 12.28
CA VAL A 156 -0.42 -8.87 10.98
C VAL A 156 1.07 -8.73 10.68
N ARG A 157 1.59 -9.47 9.71
CA ARG A 157 2.99 -9.41 9.28
C ARG A 157 3.05 -8.75 7.92
N LEU A 158 3.96 -7.79 7.76
CA LEU A 158 4.29 -7.17 6.49
C LEU A 158 5.76 -7.44 6.21
N ALA A 159 6.07 -8.08 5.09
CA ALA A 159 7.45 -8.33 4.70
C ALA A 159 7.67 -8.18 3.20
N ARG A 160 8.93 -8.08 2.81
CA ARG A 160 9.37 -8.18 1.42
C ARG A 160 9.24 -9.65 0.97
N GLY A 161 8.53 -9.89 -0.13
CA GLY A 161 8.41 -11.21 -0.75
C GLY A 161 9.57 -11.41 -1.74
N GLY A 162 9.27 -11.26 -3.04
CA GLY A 162 10.28 -11.19 -4.09
C GLY A 162 10.75 -9.76 -4.45
N PRO A 163 11.60 -9.63 -5.50
CA PRO A 163 12.02 -8.34 -6.03
C PRO A 163 10.83 -7.45 -6.39
N GLY A 164 10.72 -6.31 -5.73
CA GLY A 164 9.61 -5.39 -5.95
C GLY A 164 8.25 -5.93 -5.49
N GLU A 165 8.21 -6.87 -4.56
CA GLU A 165 6.97 -7.41 -4.01
C GLU A 165 6.99 -7.30 -2.48
N MET A 166 5.85 -6.94 -1.92
CA MET A 166 5.62 -7.03 -0.49
C MET A 166 4.33 -7.81 -0.25
N VAL A 167 4.31 -8.52 0.89
CA VAL A 167 3.23 -9.41 1.25
C VAL A 167 2.78 -9.09 2.68
N LEU A 168 1.46 -8.99 2.86
CA LEU A 168 0.81 -8.85 4.15
C LEU A 168 0.16 -10.16 4.54
N TRP A 169 0.69 -10.85 5.56
CA TRP A 169 0.03 -12.00 6.17
C TRP A 169 -0.83 -11.53 7.33
N VAL A 170 -2.06 -12.03 7.38
CA VAL A 170 -3.00 -11.79 8.46
C VAL A 170 -3.47 -13.13 8.98
N GLY A 171 -3.26 -13.36 10.27
CA GLY A 171 -3.60 -14.62 10.93
C GLY A 171 -4.15 -14.38 12.33
N ALA A 172 -4.80 -15.41 12.86
CA ALA A 172 -5.26 -15.44 14.25
C ALA A 172 -5.22 -16.88 14.75
N LEU A 173 -4.96 -17.06 16.04
CA LEU A 173 -4.91 -18.39 16.64
C LEU A 173 -6.30 -19.01 16.74
N GLN A 174 -7.30 -18.21 17.13
CA GLN A 174 -8.68 -18.68 17.29
C GLN A 174 -9.41 -18.74 15.94
N PRO A 175 -10.16 -19.83 15.64
CA PRO A 175 -10.87 -19.98 14.36
C PRO A 175 -11.84 -18.84 14.04
N GLU A 176 -12.59 -18.33 15.02
CA GLU A 176 -13.58 -17.26 14.81
C GLU A 176 -12.88 -15.93 14.48
N ALA A 177 -11.76 -15.65 15.15
CA ALA A 177 -10.94 -14.49 14.85
C ALA A 177 -10.31 -14.62 13.46
N ALA A 178 -9.83 -15.82 13.10
CA ALA A 178 -9.23 -16.07 11.79
C ALA A 178 -10.25 -15.85 10.66
N GLN A 179 -11.48 -16.35 10.81
CA GLN A 179 -12.57 -16.13 9.85
C GLN A 179 -12.93 -14.64 9.73
N LEU A 180 -13.03 -13.93 10.85
CA LEU A 180 -13.28 -12.49 10.86
C LEU A 180 -12.17 -11.73 10.13
N MET A 181 -10.91 -12.01 10.45
CA MET A 181 -9.76 -11.36 9.83
C MET A 181 -9.71 -11.67 8.33
N HIS A 182 -9.87 -12.94 7.92
CA HIS A 182 -9.93 -13.32 6.52
C HIS A 182 -11.02 -12.53 5.76
N ARG A 183 -12.24 -12.46 6.30
CA ARG A 183 -13.34 -11.70 5.69
C ARG A 183 -13.01 -10.21 5.56
N ARG A 184 -12.45 -9.60 6.61
CA ARG A 184 -12.13 -8.16 6.62
C ARG A 184 -10.95 -7.82 5.73
N THR A 185 -9.93 -8.67 5.67
CA THR A 185 -8.80 -8.52 4.76
C THR A 185 -9.25 -8.59 3.31
N ARG A 186 -10.09 -9.58 2.93
CA ARG A 186 -10.65 -9.66 1.56
C ARG A 186 -11.51 -8.46 1.21
N GLU A 187 -12.35 -8.01 2.15
CA GLU A 187 -13.19 -6.84 1.94
C GLU A 187 -12.35 -5.56 1.74
N GLY A 188 -11.36 -5.35 2.61
CA GLY A 188 -10.45 -4.20 2.53
C GLY A 188 -9.62 -4.24 1.25
N ALA A 189 -9.02 -5.38 0.92
CA ALA A 189 -8.23 -5.55 -0.30
C ALA A 189 -9.06 -5.27 -1.55
N ARG A 190 -10.27 -5.83 -1.67
CA ARG A 190 -11.18 -5.57 -2.80
C ARG A 190 -11.53 -4.09 -2.94
N ARG A 191 -11.85 -3.41 -1.84
CA ARG A 191 -12.20 -1.98 -1.85
C ARG A 191 -11.02 -1.09 -2.23
N LEU A 192 -9.81 -1.52 -1.89
CA LEU A 192 -8.58 -0.81 -2.21
C LEU A 192 -8.02 -1.20 -3.58
N GLY A 193 -8.59 -2.16 -4.29
CA GLY A 193 -8.04 -2.66 -5.57
C GLY A 193 -6.76 -3.48 -5.41
N LEU A 194 -6.54 -4.08 -4.24
CA LEU A 194 -5.42 -4.98 -3.94
C LEU A 194 -5.78 -6.43 -4.26
N ARG A 195 -4.78 -7.23 -4.65
CA ARG A 195 -4.95 -8.69 -4.84
C ARG A 195 -4.75 -9.40 -3.50
N ALA A 196 -5.76 -10.14 -3.06
CA ALA A 196 -5.70 -10.99 -1.88
C ALA A 196 -5.70 -12.46 -2.30
N GLU A 197 -4.72 -13.22 -1.84
CA GLU A 197 -4.49 -14.62 -2.18
C GLU A 197 -4.40 -15.44 -0.88
N LEU A 198 -4.74 -16.73 -0.94
CA LEU A 198 -4.51 -17.60 0.21
C LEU A 198 -3.01 -17.95 0.22
N PRO A 199 -2.31 -17.80 1.35
CA PRO A 199 -0.90 -18.15 1.41
C PRO A 199 -0.76 -19.66 1.21
N ASP A 200 0.21 -20.06 0.39
CA ASP A 200 0.61 -21.46 0.32
C ASP A 200 1.08 -21.90 1.71
N ARG A 201 0.56 -23.04 2.18
CA ARG A 201 0.66 -23.52 3.58
C ARG A 201 2.10 -23.65 4.12
N CYS A 202 3.12 -23.58 3.26
CA CYS A 202 4.53 -23.72 3.64
C CYS A 202 5.18 -22.42 4.19
N GLU A 203 4.69 -21.22 3.86
CA GLU A 203 5.35 -19.97 4.31
C GLU A 203 4.88 -19.49 5.69
N ALA A 204 3.66 -19.86 6.11
CA ALA A 204 3.13 -19.52 7.43
C ALA A 204 3.89 -20.19 8.59
N ALA A 205 4.61 -21.29 8.31
CA ALA A 205 5.30 -22.12 9.31
C ALA A 205 6.69 -21.61 9.72
N ARG A 206 7.24 -20.56 9.08
CA ARG A 206 8.53 -19.96 9.46
C ARG A 206 8.36 -18.84 10.49
N ALA A 207 7.43 -19.03 11.42
CA ALA A 207 6.98 -18.13 12.48
C ALA A 207 8.12 -17.63 13.40
#